data_AF-A0A078A1Z0-F1
#
_entry.id   AF-A0A078A1Z0-F1
#
_cell.length_a   1.000
_cell.length_b   1.000
_cell.length_c   1.000
_cell.angle_alpha   90.00
_cell.angle_beta   90.00
_cell.angle_gamma   90.00
#
_symmetry.space_group_name_H-M   'P 1'
#
loop_
_entity.id
_entity.type
_entity.pdbx_description
1 polymer ?
#
loop_
_entity_poly.entity_id
_entity_poly.type
_entity_poly.pdbx_seq_one_letter_code
_entity_poly.pdbx_strand_id
1 'polypeptide(L)' 'MYEHSMKRAGLVFNRILYSNTRVALPAFPGANEGKFRLQYKVKFFENGKESHRKIYQSANLDELFPSRK' A
#
# COMPACT_ATOMS: atom_id res chain seq x y z
N MET A 1 21.21 -21.02 -1.82
CA MET A 1 19.80 -20.88 -2.23
C MET A 1 19.52 -19.40 -2.42
N TYR A 2 19.19 -18.97 -3.65
CA TYR A 2 18.99 -17.54 -3.95
C TYR A 2 17.72 -17.05 -3.27
N GLU A 3 17.83 -16.02 -2.46
CA GLU A 3 16.68 -15.52 -1.71
C GLU A 3 15.70 -14.83 -2.67
N HIS A 4 14.44 -15.26 -2.61
CA HIS A 4 13.38 -14.74 -3.47
C HIS A 4 13.27 -13.21 -3.31
N SER A 5 13.18 -12.46 -4.40
CA SER A 5 13.21 -10.98 -4.40
C SER A 5 12.17 -10.35 -3.46
N MET A 6 11.03 -11.01 -3.27
CA MET A 6 10.00 -10.63 -2.27
C MET A 6 10.54 -10.60 -0.84
N LYS A 7 11.29 -11.63 -0.45
CA LYS A 7 11.86 -11.77 0.89
C LYS A 7 13.02 -10.78 1.08
N ARG A 8 13.83 -10.56 0.04
CA ARG A 8 14.90 -9.55 0.03
C ARG A 8 14.38 -8.12 0.16
N ALA A 9 13.34 -7.78 -0.60
CA ALA A 9 12.75 -6.43 -0.57
C ALA A 9 11.79 -6.22 0.62
N GLY A 10 11.51 -7.27 1.42
CA GLY A 10 10.55 -7.18 2.53
C GLY A 10 9.15 -6.75 2.09
N LEU A 11 8.76 -7.08 0.86
CA LEU A 11 7.47 -6.69 0.31
C LEU A 11 6.36 -7.57 0.88
N VAL A 12 5.31 -6.95 1.41
CA VAL A 12 4.10 -7.66 1.81
C VAL A 12 3.39 -8.19 0.56
N PHE A 13 2.91 -9.43 0.60
CA PHE A 13 2.18 -10.05 -0.51
C PHE A 13 1.01 -9.20 -1.02
N ASN A 14 0.30 -8.51 -0.12
CA ASN A 14 -0.77 -7.56 -0.46
C ASN A 14 -0.30 -6.40 -1.34
N ARG A 15 0.92 -5.90 -1.15
CA ARG A 15 1.51 -4.84 -2.00
C ARG A 15 1.74 -5.33 -3.42
N ILE A 16 2.15 -6.59 -3.57
CA ILE A 16 2.43 -7.21 -4.88
C ILE A 16 1.13 -7.48 -5.63
N LEU A 17 0.16 -8.11 -4.96
CA LEU A 17 -1.18 -8.30 -5.51
C LEU A 17 -1.79 -6.98 -5.97
N TYR A 18 -1.73 -5.95 -5.12
CA TYR A 18 -2.23 -4.62 -5.44
C TYR A 18 -1.53 -4.00 -6.66
N SER A 19 -0.19 -4.07 -6.72
CA SER A 19 0.58 -3.48 -7.82
C SER A 19 0.30 -4.21 -9.14
N ASN A 20 0.27 -5.54 -9.13
CA ASN A 20 0.02 -6.35 -10.32
C ASN A 20 -1.42 -6.17 -10.84
N THR A 21 -2.40 -6.15 -9.94
CA THR A 21 -3.81 -5.95 -10.32
C THR A 21 -4.05 -4.55 -10.85
N ARG A 22 -3.41 -3.51 -10.30
CA ARG A 22 -3.48 -2.15 -10.83
C ARG A 22 -2.92 -2.04 -12.25
N VAL A 23 -1.82 -2.72 -12.57
CA VAL A 23 -1.22 -2.71 -13.91
C VAL A 23 -2.10 -3.45 -14.92
N ALA A 24 -2.68 -4.59 -14.53
CA ALA A 24 -3.54 -5.38 -15.39
C ALA A 24 -4.98 -4.82 -15.49
N LEU A 25 -5.36 -3.87 -14.64
CA LEU A 25 -6.72 -3.34 -14.52
C LEU A 25 -7.35 -2.90 -15.85
N PRO A 26 -6.65 -2.17 -16.75
CA PRO A 26 -7.24 -1.71 -18.01
C PRO A 26 -7.66 -2.84 -18.96
N ALA A 27 -7.12 -4.05 -18.78
CA ALA A 27 -7.43 -5.21 -19.60
C ALA A 27 -8.70 -5.95 -19.16
N PHE A 28 -9.28 -5.63 -17.99
CA PHE A 28 -10.47 -6.31 -17.49
C PHE A 28 -11.77 -5.59 -17.94
N PRO A 29 -12.76 -6.33 -18.48
CA PRO A 29 -14.07 -5.76 -18.79
C PRO A 29 -14.77 -5.31 -17.51
N GLY A 30 -15.30 -4.07 -17.49
CA GLY A 30 -15.93 -3.49 -16.31
C GLY A 30 -14.95 -3.06 -15.22
N ALA A 31 -13.68 -2.80 -15.57
CA ALA A 31 -12.67 -2.28 -14.66
C ALA A 31 -13.16 -1.03 -13.91
N ASN A 32 -13.12 -1.10 -12.59
CA ASN A 32 -13.47 0.01 -11.70
C ASN A 32 -12.22 0.42 -10.91
N GLU A 33 -11.56 1.48 -11.37
CA GLU A 33 -10.37 2.06 -10.74
C GLU A 33 -10.60 2.47 -9.28
N GLY A 34 -11.84 2.86 -8.94
CA GLY A 34 -12.21 3.24 -7.59
C GLY A 34 -12.01 2.13 -6.56
N LYS A 35 -12.14 0.84 -6.96
CA LYS A 35 -11.93 -0.30 -6.06
C LYS A 35 -10.48 -0.43 -5.57
N PHE A 36 -9.53 0.14 -6.32
CA PHE A 36 -8.12 0.13 -5.96
C PHE A 36 -7.70 1.41 -5.24
N ARG A 37 -8.60 2.36 -4.98
CA ARG A 37 -8.27 3.59 -4.26
C ARG A 37 -8.27 3.37 -2.75
N LEU A 38 -7.21 2.72 -2.25
CA LEU A 38 -6.99 2.57 -0.81
C LEU A 38 -6.58 3.92 -0.20
N GLN A 39 -7.28 4.34 0.85
CA GLN A 39 -6.93 5.49 1.66
C GLN A 39 -7.35 5.26 3.11
N TYR A 40 -6.51 5.65 4.06
CA TYR A 40 -6.88 5.66 5.47
C TYR A 40 -6.23 6.84 6.20
N LYS A 41 -6.89 7.29 7.27
CA LYS A 41 -6.43 8.38 8.11
C LYS A 41 -5.94 7.81 9.44
N VAL A 42 -4.69 8.06 9.77
CA VAL A 42 -4.11 7.72 11.07
C VAL A 42 -4.04 8.97 11.92
N LYS A 43 -4.51 8.85 13.15
CA LYS A 43 -4.35 9.88 14.19
C LYS A 43 -3.32 9.38 15.19
N PHE A 44 -2.35 10.22 15.49
CA PHE A 44 -1.34 9.95 16.49
C PHE A 44 -1.70 10.72 17.74
N PHE A 45 -1.54 10.06 18.89
CA PHE A 45 -1.87 10.63 20.18
C PHE A 45 -0.64 10.55 21.09
N GLU A 46 -0.34 11.65 21.76
CA GLU A 46 0.69 11.71 22.81
C GLU A 46 0.03 12.22 24.09
N ASN A 47 0.20 11.49 25.19
CA ASN A 47 -0.44 11.79 26.48
C ASN A 47 -1.96 12.06 26.38
N GLY A 48 -2.65 11.31 25.51
CA GLY A 48 -4.10 11.41 25.33
C GLY A 48 -4.57 12.59 24.47
N LYS A 49 -3.67 13.45 23.97
CA LYS A 49 -3.99 14.53 23.02
C LYS A 49 -3.55 14.17 21.61
N GLU A 50 -4.34 14.52 20.60
CA GLU A 50 -3.99 14.32 19.19
C GLU A 50 -2.75 15.16 18.87
N SER A 51 -1.62 14.52 18.56
CA SER A 51 -0.36 15.23 18.24
C SER A 51 -0.32 15.58 16.76
N HIS A 52 -0.63 14.62 15.89
CA HIS A 52 -0.69 14.82 14.45
C HIS A 52 -1.56 13.80 13.74
N ARG A 53 -1.90 14.11 12.49
CA ARG A 53 -2.80 13.32 11.66
C ARG A 53 -2.19 13.14 10.29
N LYS A 54 -2.05 11.89 9.86
CA LYS A 54 -1.51 11.55 8.53
C LYS A 54 -2.54 10.81 7.71
N ILE A 55 -2.65 11.19 6.43
CA ILE A 55 -3.50 10.51 5.46
C ILE A 55 -2.59 9.69 4.57
N TYR A 56 -2.80 8.38 4.55
CA TYR A 56 -2.08 7.46 3.69
C TYR A 56 -2.95 7.16 2.47
N GLN A 57 -2.35 7.19 1.29
CA GLN A 57 -3.05 7.02 0.02
C GLN A 57 -2.30 6.02 -0.87
N SER A 58 -3.05 5.28 -1.66
CA SER A 58 -2.57 4.35 -2.70
C SER A 58 -1.68 4.99 -3.78
N ALA A 59 -1.64 6.32 -3.87
CA ALA A 59 -0.66 7.03 -4.70
C ALA A 59 0.78 6.83 -4.21
N ASN A 60 0.98 6.61 -2.91
CA ASN A 60 2.29 6.37 -2.30
C ASN A 60 2.31 5.00 -1.61
N LEU A 61 2.68 3.97 -2.38
CA LEU A 61 2.72 2.58 -1.90
C LEU A 61 3.82 2.31 -0.88
N ASP A 62 4.89 3.11 -0.86
CA ASP A 62 5.95 2.97 0.14
C ASP A 62 5.48 3.41 1.52
N GLU A 63 4.61 4.42 1.58
CA GLU A 63 3.99 4.84 2.84
C GLU A 63 2.85 3.91 3.28
N LEU A 64 2.08 3.39 2.32
CA LEU A 64 0.94 2.50 2.59
C LEU A 64 1.38 1.08 2.99
N PHE A 65 2.42 0.58 2.33
CA PHE A 65 2.97 -0.76 2.51
C PHE A 65 4.51 -0.69 2.54
N PRO A 66 5.10 -0.30 3.68
CA PRO A 66 6.53 -0.10 3.78
C PRO A 66 7.29 -1.40 3.49
N SER A 67 8.36 -1.27 2.69
CA SER A 67 9.34 -2.33 2.45
C SER A 67 10.48 -2.23 3.47
N ARG A 68 11.27 -3.30 3.61
CA ARG A 68 12.53 -3.20 4.37
C ARG A 68 13.50 -2.28 3.61
N LYS A 69 14.26 -1.46 4.35
CA LYS A 69 15.38 -0.68 3.81
C LYS A 69 16.62 -1.57 3.67
#